data_AF-A0A743D401-F1
#
_entry.id   AF-A0A743D401-F1
#
_cell.length_a   1.000
_cell.length_b   1.000
_cell.length_c   1.000
_cell.angle_alpha   90.00
_cell.angle_beta   90.00
_cell.angle_gamma   90.00
#
_symmetry.space_group_name_H-M   'P 1'
#
loop_
_entity.id
_entity.type
_entity.pdbx_description
1 polymer ?
#
loop_
_entity_poly.entity_id
_entity_poly.type
_entity_poly.pdbx_seq_one_letter_code
_entity_poly.pdbx_strand_id
1 'polypeptide(L)' 'QPLIPAAQIFTQQLVQVGDYIAQQGEQVSFVANGIQFPTSQQASQYNALIGPLASQHQAFNQAWTAAVNATQ' A
#
# COMPACT_ATOMS: atom_id res chain seq x y z
N GLN A 1 8.96 -15.17 7.75
CA GLN A 1 7.69 -15.27 7.00
C GLN A 1 8.01 -15.69 5.58
N PRO A 2 7.22 -16.55 4.91
CA PRO A 2 7.50 -16.94 3.53
C PRO A 2 7.34 -15.75 2.58
N LEU A 3 8.19 -15.67 1.54
CA LEU A 3 8.22 -14.52 0.62
C LEU A 3 6.92 -14.35 -0.18
N ILE A 4 6.40 -15.43 -0.78
CA ILE A 4 5.23 -15.35 -1.66
C ILE A 4 4.00 -14.76 -0.94
N PRO A 5 3.58 -15.25 0.23
CA PRO A 5 2.46 -14.66 0.97
C PRO A 5 2.68 -13.19 1.35
N ALA A 6 3.88 -12.81 1.80
CA ALA A 6 4.18 -11.43 2.16
C ALA A 6 4.10 -10.48 0.95
N ALA A 7 4.64 -10.93 -0.19
CA ALA A 7 4.55 -10.20 -1.46
C ALA A 7 3.11 -10.07 -1.96
N GLN A 8 2.31 -11.14 -1.85
CA GLN A 8 0.90 -11.14 -2.24
C GLN A 8 0.11 -10.12 -1.42
N ILE A 9 0.21 -10.16 -0.08
CA ILE A 9 -0.50 -9.24 0.80
C ILE A 9 -0.14 -7.78 0.47
N PHE A 10 1.15 -7.48 0.38
CA PHE A 10 1.61 -6.13 0.08
C PHE A 10 1.13 -5.64 -1.29
N THR A 11 1.23 -6.49 -2.31
CA THR A 11 0.77 -6.15 -3.67
C THR A 11 -0.74 -5.91 -3.72
N GLN A 12 -1.54 -6.78 -3.08
CA GLN A 12 -2.99 -6.61 -3.05
C GLN A 12 -3.40 -5.31 -2.35
N GLN A 13 -2.71 -4.91 -1.28
CA GLN A 13 -2.99 -3.64 -0.61
C GLN A 13 -2.66 -2.43 -1.49
N LEU A 14 -1.53 -2.48 -2.21
CA LEU A 14 -1.15 -1.42 -3.16
C LEU A 14 -2.16 -1.29 -4.31
N VAL A 15 -2.66 -2.41 -4.84
CA VAL A 15 -3.73 -2.42 -5.85
C VAL A 15 -4.99 -1.73 -5.31
N GLN A 16 -5.44 -2.08 -4.10
CA GLN A 16 -6.61 -1.44 -3.48
C GLN A 16 -6.45 0.07 -3.30
N VAL A 17 -5.26 0.53 -2.91
CA VAL A 17 -4.95 1.96 -2.79
C VAL A 17 -5.01 2.64 -4.16
N GLY A 18 -4.40 2.04 -5.19
CA GLY A 18 -4.41 2.54 -6.55
C GLY A 18 -5.83 2.63 -7.14
N ASP A 19 -6.60 1.54 -7.02
CA ASP A 19 -7.99 1.46 -7.47
C ASP A 19 -8.85 2.52 -6.77
N TYR A 20 -8.67 2.71 -5.47
CA TYR A 20 -9.40 3.73 -4.71
C TYR A 20 -9.13 5.14 -5.25
N ILE A 21 -7.87 5.49 -5.50
CA ILE A 21 -7.52 6.79 -6.07
C ILE A 21 -8.10 6.94 -7.49
N ALA A 22 -7.95 5.91 -8.33
CA ALA A 22 -8.44 5.92 -9.70
C ALA A 22 -9.97 6.11 -9.78
N GLN A 23 -10.72 5.50 -8.86
CA GLN A 23 -12.18 5.64 -8.78
C GLN A 23 -12.65 7.05 -8.43
N GLN A 24 -11.80 7.91 -7.83
CA GLN A 24 -12.18 9.30 -7.56
C GLN A 24 -12.11 10.19 -8.81
N GLY A 25 -11.52 9.71 -9.90
CA GLY A 25 -11.36 10.46 -11.15
C GLY A 25 -10.53 11.74 -10.97
N GLU A 26 -10.93 12.82 -11.65
CA GLU A 26 -10.25 14.12 -11.60
C GLU A 26 -10.50 14.91 -10.30
N GLN A 27 -11.31 14.38 -9.38
CA GLN A 27 -11.68 15.09 -8.15
C GLN A 27 -10.57 15.07 -7.09
N VAL A 28 -9.53 14.26 -7.30
CA VAL A 28 -8.39 14.14 -6.39
C VAL A 28 -7.20 14.92 -6.92
N SER A 29 -6.63 15.78 -6.08
CA SER A 29 -5.43 16.55 -6.42
C SER A 29 -4.21 15.99 -5.72
N PHE A 30 -3.15 15.70 -6.47
CA PHE A 30 -1.83 15.38 -5.91
C PHE A 30 -1.06 16.68 -5.66
N VAL A 31 -0.72 16.93 -4.40
CA VAL A 31 0.04 18.11 -3.96
C VAL A 31 1.37 17.65 -3.38
N ALA A 32 2.31 18.58 -3.19
CA ALA A 32 3.71 18.26 -2.87
C ALA A 32 3.94 17.27 -1.70
N ASN A 33 3.02 17.19 -0.74
CA ASN A 33 3.13 16.32 0.44
C ASN A 33 1.92 15.41 0.67
N GLY A 34 1.04 15.24 -0.32
CA GLY A 34 -0.13 14.39 -0.10
C GLY A 34 -1.15 14.40 -1.22
N ILE A 35 -2.29 13.81 -0.89
CA ILE A 35 -3.44 13.67 -1.77
C ILE A 35 -4.60 14.44 -1.14
N GLN A 36 -5.18 15.35 -1.90
CA GLN A 36 -6.29 16.17 -1.45
C GLN A 36 -7.58 15.58 -2.01
N PHE A 37 -8.49 15.19 -1.11
CA PHE A 37 -9.79 14.66 -1.45
C PHE A 37 -10.88 15.72 -1.27
N PRO A 38 -11.96 15.70 -2.07
CA PRO A 38 -13.08 16.63 -1.94
C PRO A 38 -13.77 16.58 -0.58
N THR A 39 -13.78 15.40 0.05
CA THR A 39 -14.44 15.17 1.35
C THR A 39 -13.50 14.50 2.35
N SER A 40 -13.75 14.76 3.63
CA SER A 40 -13.05 14.09 4.75
C SER A 40 -13.33 12.59 4.79
N GLN A 41 -14.51 12.15 4.34
CA GLN A 41 -14.87 10.74 4.27
C GLN A 41 -14.01 9.99 3.24
N GLN A 42 -13.71 10.63 2.10
CA GLN A 42 -12.80 10.04 1.11
C GLN A 42 -11.36 9.97 1.63
N ALA A 43 -10.88 11.07 2.24
CA ALA A 43 -9.56 11.09 2.86
C ALA A 43 -9.41 10.01 3.96
N SER A 44 -10.43 9.81 4.79
CA SER A 44 -10.43 8.80 5.85
C SER A 44 -10.35 7.38 5.29
N GLN A 45 -11.08 7.08 4.21
CA GLN A 45 -11.00 5.78 3.53
C GLN A 45 -9.61 5.55 2.92
N TYR A 46 -9.06 6.54 2.22
CA TYR A 46 -7.68 6.46 1.72
C TYR A 46 -6.67 6.21 2.83
N ASN A 47 -6.74 6.98 3.92
CA ASN A 47 -5.84 6.85 5.07
C ASN A 47 -5.92 5.45 5.71
N ALA A 48 -7.12 4.87 5.79
CA ALA A 48 -7.30 3.50 6.26
C ALA A 48 -6.64 2.47 5.32
N LEU A 49 -6.71 2.66 3.99
CA LEU A 49 -6.08 1.79 3.00
C LEU A 49 -4.55 1.87 3.02
N ILE A 50 -3.97 3.05 3.24
CA ILE A 50 -2.50 3.22 3.29
C ILE A 50 -1.88 2.87 4.64
N GLY A 51 -2.65 2.90 5.73
CA GLY A 51 -2.15 2.66 7.09
C GLY A 51 -1.32 1.38 7.25
N PRO A 52 -1.75 0.22 6.69
CA PRO A 52 -0.99 -1.03 6.77
C PRO A 52 0.26 -1.10 5.88
N LEU A 53 0.42 -0.22 4.89
CA LEU A 53 1.46 -0.39 3.85
C LEU A 53 2.88 -0.42 4.42
N ALA A 54 3.17 0.42 5.42
CA ALA A 54 4.51 0.49 6.01
C ALA A 54 4.90 -0.83 6.70
N SER A 55 3.99 -1.43 7.48
CA SER A 55 4.25 -2.70 8.16
C SER A 55 4.25 -3.88 7.19
N GLN A 56 3.40 -3.86 6.16
CA GLN A 56 3.42 -4.88 5.10
C GLN A 56 4.72 -4.82 4.27
N HIS A 57 5.23 -3.63 3.97
CA HIS A 57 6.54 -3.47 3.32
C HIS A 57 7.68 -4.00 4.19
N GLN A 58 7.65 -3.77 5.50
CA GLN A 58 8.64 -4.37 6.42
C GLN A 58 8.56 -5.90 6.43
N ALA A 59 7.35 -6.46 6.49
CA ALA A 59 7.13 -7.92 6.44
C ALA A 59 7.65 -8.53 5.13
N PHE A 60 7.42 -7.86 4.00
CA PHE A 60 7.98 -8.25 2.71
C PHE A 60 9.52 -8.27 2.74
N ASN A 61 10.16 -7.20 3.20
CA ASN A 61 11.64 -7.12 3.26
C ASN A 61 12.26 -8.19 4.17
N GLN A 62 11.61 -8.50 5.29
CA GLN A 62 12.04 -9.59 6.18
C GLN A 62 11.94 -10.95 5.47
N ALA A 63 10.83 -11.20 4.76
CA ALA A 63 10.61 -12.44 4.04
C ALA A 63 11.57 -12.58 2.84
N TRP A 64 11.87 -11.48 2.14
CA TRP A 64 12.87 -11.41 1.08
C TRP A 64 14.26 -11.75 1.59
N THR A 65 14.69 -11.07 2.66
CA THR A 65 16.01 -11.32 3.28
C THR A 65 16.16 -12.78 3.70
N ALA A 66 15.12 -13.36 4.32
CA ALA A 66 15.13 -14.77 4.71
C ALA A 66 15.23 -15.70 3.49
N ALA A 67 14.52 -15.42 2.40
CA ALA A 67 14.58 -16.22 1.18
C ALA A 67 15.97 -16.19 0.53
N VAL A 68 16.57 -14.99 0.41
CA VAL A 68 17.92 -14.81 -0.16
C VAL A 68 18.98 -15.54 0.69
N ASN A 69 18.87 -15.49 2.02
CA ASN A 69 19.79 -16.20 2.90
C ASN A 69 19.64 -17.72 2.82
N ALA A 70 18.44 -18.24 2.54
CA ALA A 70 18.20 -19.67 2.40
C ALA A 70 18.73 -20.26 1.08
N THR A 71 19.00 -19.41 0.08
CA THR A 71 19.54 -19.82 -1.23
C THR A 71 21.05 -19.64 -1.36
N GLN A 72 21.72 -19.13 -0.32
CA GLN A 72 23.18 -19.06 -0.20
C GLN A 72 23.73 -20.32 0.45
#